data_AF-A0A662S6Y5-F1
#
_entry.id   AF-A0A662S6Y5-F1
#
_cell.length_a   1.000
_cell.length_b   1.000
_cell.length_c   1.000
_cell.angle_alpha   90.00
_cell.angle_beta   90.00
_cell.angle_gamma   90.00
#
_symmetry.space_group_name_H-M   'P 1'
#
loop_
_entity.id
_entity.type
_entity.pdbx_description
1 polymer ?
#
loop_
_entity_poly.entity_id
_entity_poly.type
_entity_poly.pdbx_seq_one_letter_code
_entity_poly.pdbx_strand_id
1 'polypeptide(L)'
;MDRKELIRTFAKALVEVSRGEDKSRAIEALQTALKDAEESLSLEEGEVQALRGIIEALGGRWSSSFTHKLIAAAGDGELLRLLRERLDSWSEDITELTPNEAQYISLWSELIGELQTIAIATEKEVNQTDG
;
A
#
# COMPACT_ATOMS: atom_id res chain seq x y z
N MET A 1 -14.19 3.12 10.87
CA MET A 1 -13.21 2.40 10.05
C MET A 1 -12.21 1.74 10.98
N ASP A 2 -11.73 0.54 10.67
CA ASP A 2 -10.63 -0.11 11.41
C ASP A 2 -9.30 -0.06 10.61
N ARG A 3 -8.18 -0.44 11.24
CA ARG A 3 -6.84 -0.40 10.60
C ARG A 3 -6.75 -1.29 9.36
N LYS A 4 -7.45 -2.43 9.35
CA LYS A 4 -7.47 -3.35 8.20
C LYS A 4 -8.26 -2.74 7.03
N GLU A 5 -9.38 -2.11 7.31
CA GLU A 5 -10.19 -1.37 6.34
C GLU A 5 -9.42 -0.18 5.76
N LEU A 6 -8.62 0.51 6.58
CA LEU A 6 -7.72 1.57 6.11
C LEU A 6 -6.67 1.02 5.13
N ILE A 7 -5.95 -0.04 5.49
CA ILE A 7 -4.96 -0.68 4.62
C ILE A 7 -5.60 -1.12 3.30
N ARG A 8 -6.79 -1.73 3.36
CA ARG A 8 -7.56 -2.11 2.17
C ARG A 8 -7.94 -0.91 1.30
N THR A 9 -8.33 0.20 1.91
CA THR A 9 -8.64 1.44 1.17
C THR A 9 -7.42 1.95 0.42
N PHE A 10 -6.25 1.94 1.06
CA PHE A 10 -4.98 2.26 0.42
C PHE A 10 -4.64 1.28 -0.71
N ALA A 11 -4.77 -0.03 -0.49
CA ALA A 11 -4.50 -1.05 -1.49
C ALA A 11 -5.38 -0.85 -2.74
N LYS A 12 -6.69 -0.63 -2.56
CA LYS A 12 -7.61 -0.40 -3.69
C LYS A 12 -7.25 0.85 -4.48
N ALA A 13 -6.99 1.97 -3.82
CA ALA A 13 -6.60 3.20 -4.50
C ALA A 13 -5.29 3.03 -5.29
N LEU A 14 -4.32 2.27 -4.78
CA LEU A 14 -3.10 1.95 -5.50
C LEU A 14 -3.39 1.12 -6.78
N VAL A 15 -4.29 0.15 -6.70
CA VAL A 15 -4.73 -0.64 -7.86
C VAL A 15 -5.41 0.26 -8.89
N GLU A 16 -6.37 1.10 -8.49
CA GLU A 16 -7.07 2.05 -9.37
C GLU A 16 -6.05 2.95 -10.09
N VAL A 17 -5.11 3.55 -9.36
CA VAL A 17 -4.07 4.40 -9.95
C VAL A 17 -3.16 3.60 -10.89
N SER A 18 -2.79 2.37 -10.54
CA SER A 18 -1.96 1.51 -11.42
C SER A 18 -2.63 1.19 -12.75
N ARG A 19 -3.96 1.15 -12.78
CA ARG A 19 -4.78 0.91 -13.98
C ARG A 19 -5.06 2.18 -14.78
N GLY A 20 -4.49 3.32 -14.38
CA GLY A 20 -4.67 4.61 -15.06
C GLY A 20 -5.99 5.30 -14.74
N GLU A 21 -6.67 4.92 -13.65
CA GLU A 21 -7.88 5.59 -13.19
C GLU A 21 -7.58 6.99 -12.61
N ASP A 22 -8.65 7.73 -12.24
CA ASP A 22 -8.54 9.12 -11.77
C ASP A 22 -7.75 9.23 -10.46
N LYS A 23 -6.46 9.48 -10.65
CA LYS A 23 -5.46 9.65 -9.61
C LYS A 23 -5.78 10.79 -8.63
N SER A 24 -6.40 11.87 -9.09
CA SER A 24 -6.75 13.00 -8.21
C SER A 24 -7.84 12.58 -7.23
N ARG A 25 -8.87 11.89 -7.72
CA ARG A 25 -9.94 11.34 -6.88
C ARG A 25 -9.41 10.31 -5.88
N ALA A 26 -8.50 9.43 -6.31
CA ALA A 26 -7.87 8.46 -5.42
C ALA A 26 -7.10 9.15 -4.28
N ILE A 27 -6.33 10.21 -4.60
CA ILE A 27 -5.60 10.99 -3.59
C ILE A 27 -6.56 11.64 -2.58
N GLU A 28 -7.64 12.27 -3.04
CA GLU A 28 -8.64 12.89 -2.14
C GLU A 28 -9.27 11.87 -1.20
N ALA A 29 -9.67 10.71 -1.72
CA ALA A 29 -10.24 9.63 -0.91
C ALA A 29 -9.26 9.12 0.15
N LEU A 30 -7.98 8.96 -0.20
CA LEU A 30 -6.93 8.54 0.74
C LEU A 30 -6.66 9.59 1.81
N GLN A 31 -6.70 10.88 1.46
CA GLN A 31 -6.54 11.97 2.42
C GLN A 31 -7.68 11.99 3.44
N THR A 32 -8.93 11.81 2.98
CA THR A 32 -10.09 11.69 3.88
C THR A 32 -9.97 10.46 4.77
N ALA A 33 -9.68 9.29 4.20
CA ALA A 33 -9.55 8.05 4.97
C ALA A 33 -8.42 8.15 6.02
N LEU A 34 -7.26 8.70 5.67
CA LEU A 34 -6.18 8.89 6.63
C LEU A 34 -6.58 9.86 7.75
N LYS A 35 -7.25 10.97 7.44
CA LYS A 35 -7.71 11.92 8.45
C LYS A 35 -8.69 11.26 9.42
N ASP A 36 -9.69 10.55 8.90
CA ASP A 36 -10.67 9.85 9.72
C ASP A 36 -9.99 8.78 10.60
N ALA A 37 -8.97 8.10 10.07
CA ALA A 37 -8.17 7.16 10.82
C ALA A 37 -7.32 7.84 11.92
N GLU A 38 -6.67 8.97 11.65
CA GLU A 38 -5.92 9.74 12.66
C GLU A 38 -6.83 10.21 13.81
N GLU A 39 -8.11 10.49 13.54
CA GLU A 39 -9.09 10.92 14.55
C GLU A 39 -9.69 9.75 15.36
N SER A 40 -9.75 8.54 14.77
CA SER A 40 -10.50 7.41 15.34
C SER A 40 -9.66 6.19 15.72
N LEU A 41 -8.42 6.10 15.22
CA LEU A 41 -7.49 5.00 15.45
C LEU A 41 -6.24 5.52 16.15
N SER A 42 -5.70 4.72 17.06
CA SER A 42 -4.36 4.94 17.62
C SER A 42 -3.31 4.42 16.64
N LEU A 43 -3.18 5.10 15.49
CA LEU A 43 -2.11 4.81 14.54
C LEU A 43 -0.78 5.24 15.14
N GLU A 44 0.24 4.40 14.95
CA GLU A 44 1.58 4.74 15.36
C GLU A 44 2.22 5.74 14.38
N GLU A 45 3.21 6.50 14.85
CA GLU A 45 3.83 7.58 14.05
C GLU A 45 4.43 7.05 12.73
N GLY A 46 5.13 5.90 12.78
CA GLY A 46 5.71 5.29 11.57
C GLY A 46 4.66 4.85 10.55
N GLU A 47 3.47 4.44 11.00
CA GLU A 47 2.36 4.06 10.12
C GLU A 47 1.77 5.29 9.43
N VAL A 48 1.55 6.36 10.19
CA VAL A 48 1.07 7.64 9.64
C VAL A 48 2.06 8.17 8.60
N GLN A 49 3.36 8.15 8.90
CA GLN A 49 4.40 8.58 7.96
C GLN A 49 4.39 7.74 6.68
N ALA A 50 4.24 6.42 6.78
CA ALA A 50 4.15 5.53 5.62
C ALA A 50 2.93 5.85 4.74
N LEU A 51 1.74 6.01 5.33
CA LEU A 51 0.51 6.34 4.61
C LEU A 51 0.57 7.72 3.95
N ARG A 52 1.11 8.74 4.65
CA ARG A 52 1.34 10.07 4.07
C ARG A 52 2.33 10.02 2.92
N GLY A 53 3.41 9.26 3.07
CA GLY A 53 4.39 9.04 1.99
C GLY A 53 3.76 8.43 0.74
N ILE A 54 2.80 7.50 0.89
CA ILE A 54 2.05 6.96 -0.25
C ILE A 54 1.24 8.07 -0.94
N ILE A 55 0.49 8.86 -0.18
CA ILE A 55 -0.31 9.97 -0.71
C ILE A 55 0.57 11.00 -1.44
N GLU A 56 1.74 11.34 -0.89
CA GLU A 56 2.67 12.29 -1.50
C GLU A 56 3.33 11.75 -2.77
N ALA A 57 3.69 10.47 -2.79
CA ALA A 57 4.23 9.81 -3.98
C ALA A 57 3.20 9.75 -5.10
N LEU A 58 1.95 9.42 -4.76
CA LEU A 58 0.84 9.57 -5.69
C LEU A 58 0.75 11.03 -6.14
N GLY A 59 0.73 12.02 -5.25
CA GLY A 59 0.69 13.43 -5.65
C GLY A 59 1.89 13.94 -6.47
N GLY A 60 2.95 13.15 -6.65
CA GLY A 60 4.20 13.57 -7.31
C GLY A 60 5.00 14.58 -6.48
N ARG A 61 4.63 14.78 -5.21
CA ARG A 61 5.28 15.71 -4.27
C ARG A 61 6.49 15.09 -3.57
N TRP A 62 6.55 13.76 -3.52
CA TRP A 62 7.66 13.01 -2.96
C TRP A 62 8.09 11.90 -3.92
N SER A 63 9.39 11.65 -4.02
CA SER A 63 9.93 10.58 -4.86
C SER A 63 10.52 9.49 -3.99
N SER A 64 9.72 8.45 -3.74
CA SER A 64 10.20 7.19 -3.16
C SER A 64 10.28 6.13 -4.24
N SER A 65 11.50 5.59 -4.46
CA SER A 65 11.70 4.52 -5.43
C SER A 65 10.91 3.25 -5.09
N PHE A 66 10.68 2.99 -3.79
CA PHE A 66 9.87 1.87 -3.35
C PHE A 66 8.39 2.11 -3.61
N THR A 67 7.85 3.27 -3.22
CA THR A 67 6.42 3.57 -3.38
C THR A 67 6.01 3.56 -4.85
N HIS A 68 6.86 4.05 -5.76
CA HIS A 68 6.61 3.94 -7.21
C HIS A 68 6.58 2.48 -7.69
N LYS A 69 7.48 1.63 -7.19
CA LYS A 69 7.47 0.20 -7.51
C LYS A 69 6.21 -0.47 -6.97
N LEU A 70 5.79 -0.10 -5.76
CA LEU A 70 4.55 -0.59 -5.16
C LEU A 70 3.33 -0.23 -6.00
N ILE A 71 3.22 1.03 -6.45
CA ILE A 71 2.14 1.46 -7.37
C ILE A 71 2.19 0.67 -8.67
N ALA A 72 3.37 0.53 -9.28
CA ALA A 72 3.53 -0.20 -10.53
C ALA A 72 3.19 -1.70 -10.39
N ALA A 73 3.44 -2.29 -9.22
CA ALA A 73 3.15 -3.68 -8.93
C ALA A 73 1.71 -3.93 -8.46
N ALA A 74 0.94 -2.90 -8.08
CA ALA A 74 -0.34 -3.06 -7.39
C ALA A 74 -1.34 -4.00 -8.10
N GLY A 75 -1.27 -4.13 -9.43
CA GLY A 75 -2.10 -5.02 -10.23
C GLY A 75 -1.44 -6.32 -10.70
N ASP A 76 -0.21 -6.63 -10.29
CA ASP A 76 0.58 -7.78 -10.76
C ASP A 76 1.04 -8.61 -9.56
N GLY A 77 0.45 -9.81 -9.41
CA GLY A 77 0.72 -10.70 -8.28
C GLY A 77 2.18 -11.14 -8.17
N GLU A 78 2.87 -11.31 -9.30
CA GLU A 78 4.27 -11.74 -9.32
C GLU A 78 5.21 -10.59 -8.94
N LEU A 79 4.95 -9.37 -9.43
CA LEU A 79 5.69 -8.19 -8.99
C LEU A 79 5.49 -7.91 -7.50
N LEU A 80 4.28 -8.11 -6.99
CA LEU A 80 3.99 -7.98 -5.55
C LEU A 80 4.72 -9.03 -4.72
N ARG A 81 4.80 -10.28 -5.21
CA ARG A 81 5.59 -11.35 -4.56
C ARG A 81 7.07 -10.96 -4.49
N LEU A 82 7.66 -10.50 -5.59
CA LEU A 82 9.05 -10.07 -5.63
C LEU A 82 9.32 -8.85 -4.73
N LEU A 83 8.39 -7.90 -4.67
CA LEU A 83 8.49 -6.76 -3.75
C LEU A 83 8.42 -7.20 -2.29
N ARG A 84 7.55 -8.17 -1.97
CA ARG A 84 7.46 -8.71 -0.62
C ARG A 84 8.75 -9.38 -0.20
N GLU A 85 9.31 -10.26 -1.03
CA GLU A 85 10.58 -10.93 -0.77
C GLU A 85 11.73 -9.93 -0.56
N ARG A 86 11.75 -8.86 -1.36
CA ARG A 86 12.74 -7.80 -1.21
C ARG A 86 12.56 -7.01 0.08
N LEU A 87 11.33 -6.74 0.51
CA LEU A 87 11.04 -6.05 1.77
C LEU A 87 11.47 -6.91 2.96
N ASP A 88 11.13 -8.19 2.94
CA ASP A 88 11.46 -9.14 4.01
C ASP A 88 12.99 -9.29 4.13
N SER A 89 13.70 -9.52 3.02
CA SER A 89 15.18 -9.56 3.00
C SER A 89 15.81 -8.27 3.52
N TRP A 90 15.28 -7.11 3.13
CA TRP A 90 15.82 -5.83 3.60
C TRP A 90 15.60 -5.65 5.11
N SER A 91 14.47 -6.11 5.65
CA SER A 91 14.19 -6.05 7.08
C SER A 91 15.11 -6.98 7.91
N GLU A 92 15.53 -8.10 7.34
CA GLU A 92 16.47 -9.03 7.98
C GLU A 92 17.91 -8.49 7.97
N ASP A 93 18.29 -7.75 6.93
CA ASP A 93 19.63 -7.16 6.78
C ASP A 93 19.86 -5.95 7.72
N ILE A 94 18.81 -5.34 8.26
CA ILE A 94 18.93 -4.19 9.17
C ILE A 94 19.08 -4.68 10.62
N THR A 95 20.27 -4.51 11.18
CA THR A 95 20.60 -4.96 12.53
C THR A 95 19.95 -4.14 13.65
N GLU A 96 19.56 -2.89 13.40
CA GLU A 96 18.89 -2.01 14.37
C GLU A 96 17.87 -1.11 13.66
N LEU A 97 16.62 -1.58 13.58
CA LEU A 97 15.49 -0.73 13.17
C LEU A 97 15.09 0.18 14.34
N THR A 98 14.92 1.47 14.07
CA THR A 98 14.20 2.33 15.02
C THR A 98 12.74 1.85 15.12
N PRO A 99 12.03 2.15 16.24
CA PRO A 99 10.62 1.79 16.38
C PRO A 99 9.75 2.29 15.22
N ASN A 100 10.01 3.52 14.74
CA ASN A 100 9.28 4.10 13.62
C ASN A 100 9.55 3.35 12.30
N GLU A 101 10.79 2.93 12.04
CA GLU A 101 11.13 2.14 10.86
C GLU A 101 10.50 0.73 10.92
N ALA A 102 10.45 0.10 12.09
CA ALA A 102 9.79 -1.18 12.26
C ALA A 102 8.27 -1.09 11.98
N GLN A 103 7.60 -0.05 12.50
CA GLN A 103 6.19 0.24 12.22
C GLN A 103 5.95 0.49 10.73
N TYR A 104 6.82 1.28 10.11
CA TYR A 104 6.78 1.58 8.68
C TYR A 104 6.89 0.33 7.80
N ILE A 105 7.87 -0.54 8.09
CA ILE A 105 8.07 -1.81 7.37
C ILE A 105 6.89 -2.75 7.58
N SER A 106 6.37 -2.84 8.82
CA SER A 106 5.18 -3.65 9.12
C SER A 106 3.98 -3.22 8.29
N LEU A 107 3.71 -1.92 8.21
CA LEU A 107 2.60 -1.41 7.40
C LEU A 107 2.76 -1.74 5.92
N TRP A 108 3.97 -1.57 5.36
CA TRP A 108 4.26 -1.91 3.97
C TRP A 108 4.06 -3.40 3.68
N SER A 109 4.50 -4.24 4.61
CA SER A 109 4.34 -5.69 4.56
C SER A 109 2.85 -6.07 4.46
N GLU A 110 2.02 -5.48 5.30
CA GLU A 110 0.57 -5.71 5.30
C GLU A 110 -0.12 -5.16 4.05
N LEU A 111 0.28 -3.97 3.59
CA LEU A 111 -0.25 -3.38 2.38
C LEU A 111 0.03 -4.22 1.14
N ILE A 112 1.24 -4.78 1.02
CA ILE A 112 1.57 -5.71 -0.06
C ILE A 112 0.71 -6.97 0.04
N GLY A 113 0.49 -7.51 1.24
CA GLY A 113 -0.38 -8.67 1.43
C GLY A 113 -1.82 -8.44 1.00
N GLU A 114 -2.37 -7.25 1.27
CA GLU A 114 -3.71 -6.89 0.82
C GLU A 114 -3.76 -6.67 -0.71
N LEU A 115 -2.73 -6.07 -1.30
CA LEU A 115 -2.59 -5.97 -2.77
C LEU A 115 -2.56 -7.34 -3.44
N GLN A 116 -1.81 -8.31 -2.89
CA GLN A 116 -1.80 -9.69 -3.37
C GLN A 116 -3.18 -10.33 -3.29
N THR A 117 -3.90 -10.09 -2.19
CA THR A 117 -5.28 -10.58 -2.01
C THR A 117 -6.21 -10.04 -3.10
N ILE A 118 -6.11 -8.74 -3.43
CA ILE A 118 -6.90 -8.11 -4.49
C ILE A 118 -6.53 -8.65 -5.87
N ALA A 119 -5.23 -8.82 -6.16
CA ALA A 119 -4.74 -9.36 -7.42
C ALA A 119 -5.27 -10.77 -7.68
N ILE A 120 -5.16 -11.67 -6.68
CA ILE A 120 -5.67 -13.05 -6.75
C ILE A 120 -7.19 -13.07 -6.95
N ALA A 121 -7.93 -12.18 -6.28
CA ALA A 121 -9.38 -12.09 -6.45
C ALA A 121 -9.75 -11.68 -7.89
N THR A 122 -9.05 -10.68 -8.44
CA THR A 122 -9.28 -10.23 -9.83
C THR A 122 -8.98 -11.34 -10.84
N GLU A 123 -7.88 -12.07 -10.67
CA GLU A 123 -7.51 -13.19 -11.56
C GLU A 123 -8.57 -14.29 -11.56
N LYS A 124 -9.16 -14.60 -10.40
CA LYS A 124 -10.23 -15.60 -10.30
C LYS A 124 -11.51 -15.16 -11.02
N GLU A 125 -11.87 -13.89 -10.92
CA GLU A 125 -13.05 -13.33 -11.58
C GLU A 125 -12.92 -13.39 -13.11
N VAL A 126 -11.77 -13.00 -13.66
CA VAL A 126 -11.49 -13.04 -15.10
C VAL A 126 -11.57 -14.47 -15.64
N ASN A 127 -10.96 -15.43 -14.95
CA ASN A 127 -10.97 -16.84 -15.37
C ASN A 127 -12.35 -17.53 -15.26
N GLN A 128 -13.31 -16.95 -14.54
CA GLN A 128 -14.68 -17.47 -14.42
C GLN A 128 -15.63 -16.92 -15.49
N THR A 129 -15.33 -15.75 -16.07
CA THR A 129 -16.12 -15.16 -17.16
C THR A 129 -15.81 -15.71 -18.54
N ASP A 130 -14.66 -16.38 -18.71
CA ASP A 130 -14.17 -16.93 -19.98
C ASP A 130 -14.41 -18.45 -20.16
N GLY A 131 -15.15 -19.10 -19.25
CA GLY A 131 -15.49 -20.54 -19.29
C GLY A 131 -16.97 -20.82 -19.41
#